data_AF-A0A5N8V8F4-F1
#
_entry.id   AF-A0A5N8V8F4-F1
#
_cell.length_a   1.000
_cell.length_b   1.000
_cell.length_c   1.000
_cell.angle_alpha   90.00
_cell.angle_beta   90.00
_cell.angle_gamma   90.00
#
_symmetry.space_group_name_H-M   'P 1'
#
loop_
_entity.id
_entity.type
_entity.pdbx_description
1 polymer ?
#
loop_
_entity_poly.entity_id
_entity_poly.type
_entity_poly.pdbx_seq_one_letter_code
_entity_poly.pdbx_strand_id
1 'polypeptide(L)' 'MAEQTDEPLSEWLTMQQFADHYGVSTRTVALWVACEPTMRIKRVGPSCRVIRIHRSELDRGRDGVVLR' A
#
# COMPACT_ATOMS: atom_id res chain seq x y z
N MET A 1 -10.68 6.10 -24.15
CA MET A 1 -11.38 5.44 -23.03
C MET A 1 -10.35 4.52 -22.39
N ALA A 2 -9.91 4.81 -21.17
CA ALA A 2 -8.87 4.01 -20.52
C ALA A 2 -9.48 2.66 -20.13
N GLU A 3 -9.04 1.62 -20.82
CA GLU A 3 -9.36 0.23 -20.53
C GLU A 3 -8.82 -0.06 -19.13
N GLN A 4 -9.69 0.04 -18.11
CA GLN A 4 -9.43 -0.52 -16.79
C GLN A 4 -9.54 -2.03 -16.95
N THR A 5 -8.45 -2.64 -17.39
CA THR A 5 -8.27 -4.09 -17.35
C THR A 5 -8.31 -4.48 -15.88
N ASP A 6 -9.36 -5.21 -15.52
CA ASP A 6 -9.48 -6.03 -14.32
C ASP A 6 -8.37 -7.10 -14.36
N GLU A 7 -7.12 -6.69 -14.15
CA GLU A 7 -6.04 -7.62 -13.86
C GLU A 7 -6.26 -8.15 -12.45
N PRO A 8 -6.13 -9.46 -12.21
CA PRO A 8 -6.42 -10.07 -10.93
C PRO A 8 -5.65 -9.32 -9.85
N LEU A 9 -6.39 -8.63 -8.96
CA LEU A 9 -5.92 -7.87 -7.79
C LEU A 9 -4.44 -8.09 -7.52
N SER A 10 -3.60 -7.29 -8.20
CA SER A 10 -2.15 -7.47 -8.18
C SER A 10 -1.72 -7.65 -6.73
N GLU A 11 -1.05 -8.76 -6.42
CA GLU A 11 -0.62 -9.11 -5.05
C GLU A 11 0.14 -7.95 -4.38
N TRP A 12 0.71 -7.07 -5.19
CA TRP A 12 1.47 -5.88 -4.85
C TRP A 12 0.75 -4.61 -5.30
N LEU A 13 0.09 -3.95 -4.34
CA LEU A 13 -0.64 -2.70 -4.51
C LEU A 13 0.31 -1.51 -4.59
N THR A 14 -0.11 -0.47 -5.30
CA THR A 14 0.54 0.84 -5.23
C THR A 14 0.18 1.54 -3.92
N MET A 15 0.98 2.53 -3.50
CA MET A 15 0.62 3.38 -2.35
C MET A 15 -0.74 4.06 -2.53
N GLN A 16 -1.12 4.42 -3.76
CA GLN A 16 -2.41 5.02 -4.06
C GLN A 16 -3.56 4.02 -3.82
N GLN A 17 -3.49 2.82 -4.41
CA GLN A 17 -4.51 1.79 -4.19
C GLN A 17 -4.66 1.40 -2.72
N PHE A 18 -3.54 1.32 -2.00
CA PHE A 18 -3.56 1.06 -0.56
C PHE A 18 -4.20 2.23 0.20
N ALA A 19 -3.85 3.46 -0.15
CA ALA A 19 -4.44 4.66 0.46
C ALA A 19 -5.95 4.76 0.21
N ASP A 20 -6.41 4.47 -1.01
CA ASP A 20 -7.81 4.47 -1.40
C ASP A 20 -8.62 3.44 -0.60
N HIS A 21 -8.04 2.26 -0.32
CA HIS A 21 -8.70 1.23 0.49
C HIS A 21 -8.97 1.70 1.93
N TYR A 22 -8.04 2.45 2.51
CA TYR A 22 -8.16 2.98 3.87
C TYR A 22 -8.80 4.37 3.94
N GLY A 23 -9.10 5.00 2.79
CA GLY A 23 -9.60 6.37 2.72
C GLY A 23 -8.61 7.41 3.25
N VAL A 24 -7.30 7.15 3.16
CA VAL A 24 -6.24 8.03 3.67
C VAL A 24 -5.43 8.65 2.52
N SER A 25 -4.53 9.58 2.85
CA SER A 25 -3.58 10.13 1.88
C SER A 25 -2.40 9.18 1.65
N THR A 26 -1.80 9.23 0.46
CA THR A 26 -0.53 8.52 0.16
C THR A 26 0.61 8.94 1.08
N ARG A 27 0.58 10.17 1.61
CA ARG A 27 1.53 10.66 2.62
C ARG A 27 1.39 9.88 3.93
N THR A 28 0.17 9.60 4.36
CA THR A 28 -0.12 8.76 5.54
C THR A 28 0.45 7.36 5.35
N VAL A 29 0.25 6.78 4.17
CA VAL A 29 0.80 5.46 3.82
C VAL A 29 2.34 5.47 3.83
N ALA A 30 2.97 6.53 3.30
CA ALA A 30 4.43 6.66 3.34
C ALA A 30 4.98 6.76 4.77
N LEU A 31 4.24 7.41 5.68
CA LEU A 31 4.59 7.44 7.11
C LEU A 31 4.46 6.05 7.75
N TRP A 32 3.39 5.29 7.46
CA TRP A 32 3.26 3.92 7.95
C TRP A 32 4.41 3.04 7.48
N VAL A 33 4.77 3.12 6.19
CA VAL A 33 5.91 2.38 5.64
C VAL A 33 7.24 2.78 6.31
N ALA A 34 7.38 4.02 6.76
CA ALA A 34 8.58 4.48 7.45
C ALA A 34 8.60 4.07 8.94
N CYS A 35 7.44 4.05 9.61
CA CYS A 35 7.32 3.77 11.04
C CYS A 35 7.18 2.27 11.34
N GLU A 36 6.66 1.47 10.40
CA GLU A 36 6.32 0.07 10.60
C GLU A 36 7.24 -0.84 9.75
N PRO A 37 8.41 -1.26 10.28
CA PRO A 37 9.37 -2.06 9.52
C PRO A 37 8.84 -3.47 9.22
N THR A 38 7.76 -3.89 9.88
CA THR A 38 7.14 -5.19 9.67
C THR A 38 6.19 -5.21 8.47
N MET A 39 5.88 -4.05 7.88
CA MET A 39 5.03 -3.99 6.69
C MET A 39 5.70 -4.71 5.51
N ARG A 40 4.93 -5.57 4.85
CA ARG A 40 5.38 -6.23 3.63
C ARG A 40 5.37 -5.27 2.45
N ILE A 41 6.54 -4.68 2.18
CA ILE A 41 6.76 -3.76 1.06
C ILE A 41 7.79 -4.31 0.08
N LYS A 42 7.65 -3.89 -1.18
CA LYS A 42 8.64 -4.09 -2.23
C LYS A 42 8.99 -2.75 -2.84
N ARG A 43 10.28 -2.43 -2.89
CA ARG A 43 10.79 -1.25 -3.59
C ARG A 43 11.16 -1.67 -5.01
N VAL A 44 10.68 -0.93 -6.01
CA VAL A 44 10.90 -1.23 -7.43
C VAL A 44 11.54 -0.03 -8.15
N GLY A 45 12.26 -0.34 -9.22
CA GLY A 45 12.96 0.63 -10.08
C GLY A 45 14.41 0.92 -9.64
N PRO A 46 15.21 1.54 -10.53
CA PRO A 46 16.65 1.76 -10.34
C PRO A 46 16.98 2.70 -9.16
N SER A 47 16.02 3.52 -8.73
CA SER A 47 16.17 4.42 -7.57
C SER A 47 15.46 3.91 -6.31
N CYS A 48 14.84 2.72 -6.33
CA CYS A 48 14.07 2.15 -5.21
C CYS A 48 12.99 3.10 -4.63
N ARG A 49 12.52 4.08 -5.41
CA ARG A 49 11.54 5.10 -4.99
C ARG A 49 10.10 4.66 -5.12
N VAL A 50 9.83 3.70 -6.00
CA VAL A 50 8.47 3.18 -6.19
C VAL A 50 8.24 2.11 -5.15
N ILE A 51 7.29 2.34 -4.25
CA ILE A 51 6.91 1.41 -3.19
C ILE A 51 5.65 0.67 -3.62
N ARG A 52 5.69 -0.65 -3.50
CA ARG A 52 4.56 -1.54 -3.61
C ARG A 52 4.29 -2.19 -2.25
N ILE A 53 3.03 -2.32 -1.88
CA ILE A 53 2.59 -2.85 -0.59
C ILE A 53 1.85 -4.15 -0.85
N HIS A 54 2.19 -5.20 -0.13
CA HIS A 54 1.55 -6.49 -0.29
C HIS A 54 0.08 -6.43 0.13
N ARG A 55 -0.81 -7.10 -0.60
CA ARG A 55 -2.26 -7.06 -0.34
C ARG A 55 -2.63 -7.54 1.08
N SER A 56 -1.83 -8.42 1.69
CA SER A 56 -2.09 -8.89 3.07
C SER A 56 -2.00 -7.78 4.11
N GLU A 57 -1.36 -6.66 3.79
CA GLU A 57 -1.34 -5.49 4.67
C GLU A 57 -2.69 -4.76 4.68
N LEU A 58 -3.62 -5.07 3.76
CA LEU A 58 -5.01 -4.59 3.84
C LEU A 58 -5.78 -5.26 4.99
N ASP A 59 -5.52 -6.55 5.23
CA ASP A 59 -6.17 -7.28 6.33
C ASP A 59 -5.63 -6.85 7.69
N ARG A 60 -4.37 -6.42 7.74
CA ARG A 60 -3.64 -6.09 8.96
C ARG A 60 -4.16 -4.83 9.68
N GLY A 61 -4.70 -3.87 8.94
CA GLY A 61 -5.30 -2.66 9.53
C GLY A 61 -6.71 -2.87 10.07
N ARG A 62 -7.35 -4.01 9.77
CA ARG A 62 -8.71 -4.33 10.24
C ARG A 62 -8.75 -4.80 11.70
N ASP A 63 -7.63 -5.34 12.20
CA ASP A 63 -7.48 -5.90 13.55
C ASP A 63 -7.04 -4.87 14.63
N GLY A 64 -7.19 -3.58 14.36
CA GLY A 64 -7.23 -2.59 15.45
C GLY A 64 -5.88 -2.07 15.95
N VAL A 65 -5.01 -1.59 15.04
CA VAL A 65 -4.08 -0.54 15.44
C VAL A 65 -4.85 0.78 15.44
N VAL A 66 -5.41 1.10 16.61
CA VAL A 66 -5.82 2.45 16.96
C VAL A 66 -4.60 3.35 16.79
N LEU A 67 -4.52 4.06 15.68
CA LEU A 67 -3.63 5.21 15.54
C LEU A 67 -4.18 6.31 16.46
N ARG A 68 -3.76 6.27 17.73
CA ARG A 68 -3.88 7.37 18.66
C ARG A 68 -2.56 8.13 18.73
#